data_AF-A0AAJ0HCA5-F1
#
_entry.id   AF-A0AAJ0HCA5-F1
#
_cell.length_a   1.000
_cell.length_b   1.000
_cell.length_c   1.000
_cell.angle_alpha   90.00
_cell.angle_beta   90.00
_cell.angle_gamma   90.00
#
_symmetry.space_group_name_H-M   'P 1'
#
loop_
_entity.id
_entity.type
_entity.pdbx_description
1 polymer ?
#
loop_
_entity_poly.entity_id
_entity_poly.type
_entity_poly.pdbx_seq_one_letter_code
_entity_poly.pdbx_strand_id
1 'polypeptide(L)'
;MVQQQQQDEKSAAKRIKFTQDMTTKLMVWFNKCKAQGLFSSSKRKDYGTVWETIFLKCVEAWPRYLWNKEAIANKYNSKRKRFVMWKTLLAYLGVSYDWAAHLLVTSEAI
;
A
#
# COMPACT_ATOMS: atom_id res chain seq x y z
N MET A 1 20.99 40.09 1.37
CA MET A 1 20.50 39.31 2.53
C MET A 1 19.35 38.44 2.04
N VAL A 2 19.63 37.18 1.69
CA VAL A 2 18.60 36.21 1.29
C VAL A 2 18.55 35.13 2.37
N GLN A 3 17.37 35.05 2.96
CA GLN A 3 16.92 34.16 4.04
C GLN A 3 17.30 32.70 3.75
N GLN A 4 17.98 32.05 4.69
CA GLN A 4 17.39 31.09 5.63
C GLN A 4 16.53 30.02 4.94
N GLN A 5 17.08 28.79 4.85
CA GLN A 5 16.46 27.51 5.25
C GLN A 5 17.12 26.33 4.50
N GLN A 6 18.36 26.02 4.86
CA GLN A 6 18.98 24.71 4.57
C GLN A 6 19.68 24.18 5.81
N GLN A 7 18.96 24.16 6.93
CA GLN A 7 19.35 23.47 8.15
C GLN A 7 18.05 22.91 8.73
N ASP A 8 17.73 21.65 8.42
CA ASP A 8 16.90 20.71 9.21
C ASP A 8 16.36 19.56 8.35
N GLU A 9 17.24 18.77 7.71
CA GLU A 9 16.87 17.42 7.23
C GLU A 9 17.59 16.30 8.00
N LYS A 10 17.98 16.55 9.26
CA LYS A 10 17.96 15.48 10.28
C LYS A 10 16.51 15.29 10.73
N SER A 11 15.65 14.89 9.79
CA SER A 11 14.20 14.84 9.98
C SER A 11 13.87 13.85 11.09
N ALA A 12 13.48 14.37 12.26
CA ALA A 12 12.92 13.56 13.33
C ALA A 12 11.83 12.64 12.74
N ALA A 13 11.91 11.35 13.06
CA ALA A 13 11.06 10.35 12.44
C ALA A 13 9.58 10.73 12.61
N LYS A 14 8.87 10.90 11.49
CA LYS A 14 7.51 11.48 11.48
C LYS A 14 6.47 10.40 11.81
N ARG A 15 5.41 10.76 12.54
CA ARG A 15 4.25 9.88 12.73
C ARG A 15 3.66 9.48 11.36
N ILE A 16 3.29 8.21 11.20
CA ILE A 16 2.75 7.70 9.93
C ILE A 16 1.48 8.45 9.57
N LYS A 17 1.45 9.03 8.37
CA LYS A 17 0.24 9.57 7.76
C LYS A 17 0.02 8.85 6.43
N PHE A 18 -0.90 7.89 6.41
CA PHE A 18 -1.21 7.12 5.21
C PHE A 18 -1.84 8.00 4.13
N THR A 19 -1.07 8.33 3.10
CA THR A 19 -1.59 8.95 1.88
C THR A 19 -2.39 7.93 1.04
N GLN A 20 -3.09 8.42 0.03
CA GLN A 20 -3.81 7.56 -0.91
C GLN A 20 -2.83 6.63 -1.65
N ASP A 21 -1.73 7.17 -2.18
CA ASP A 21 -0.69 6.37 -2.85
C ASP A 21 -0.12 5.26 -1.95
N MET A 22 0.23 5.60 -0.70
CA MET A 22 0.71 4.61 0.28
C MET A 22 -0.32 3.49 0.51
N THR A 23 -1.58 3.88 0.69
CA THR A 23 -2.67 2.93 0.93
C THR A 23 -2.85 2.00 -0.27
N THR A 24 -2.77 2.54 -1.47
CA THR A 24 -2.93 1.79 -2.72
C THR A 24 -1.78 0.79 -2.92
N LYS A 25 -0.53 1.24 -2.81
CA LYS A 25 0.66 0.37 -2.92
C LYS A 25 0.64 -0.76 -1.88
N LEU A 26 0.23 -0.44 -0.65
CA LEU A 26 0.05 -1.41 0.41
C LEU A 26 -0.95 -2.50 0.00
N MET A 27 -2.14 -2.14 -0.51
CA MET A 27 -3.14 -3.12 -0.99
C MET A 27 -2.61 -3.99 -2.13
N VAL A 28 -1.86 -3.40 -3.05
CA VAL A 28 -1.25 -4.14 -4.17
C VAL A 28 -0.24 -5.17 -3.66
N TRP A 29 0.63 -4.79 -2.73
CA TRP A 29 1.59 -5.72 -2.16
C TRP A 29 0.91 -6.86 -1.41
N PHE A 30 -0.16 -6.60 -0.65
CA PHE A 30 -0.98 -7.64 -0.02
C PHE A 30 -1.54 -8.61 -1.08
N ASN A 31 -2.07 -8.10 -2.19
CA ASN A 31 -2.59 -8.95 -3.27
C ASN A 31 -1.50 -9.75 -3.98
N LYS A 32 -0.29 -9.19 -4.17
CA LYS A 32 0.85 -9.92 -4.75
C LYS A 32 1.27 -11.08 -3.85
N CYS A 33 1.38 -10.85 -2.55
CA CYS A 33 1.67 -11.91 -1.59
C CYS A 33 0.56 -12.99 -1.59
N LYS A 34 -0.72 -12.60 -1.80
CA LYS A 34 -1.85 -13.54 -1.94
C LYS A 34 -1.75 -14.39 -3.20
N ALA A 35 -1.41 -13.79 -4.34
CA ALA A 35 -1.21 -14.52 -5.59
C ALA A 35 -0.04 -15.51 -5.51
N GLN A 36 0.98 -15.21 -4.71
CA GLN A 36 2.13 -16.08 -4.47
C GLN A 36 1.86 -17.22 -3.47
N GLY A 37 0.63 -17.37 -2.98
CA GLY A 37 0.30 -18.43 -2.02
C GLY A 37 0.89 -18.23 -0.63
N LEU A 38 1.45 -17.05 -0.32
CA LEU A 38 1.97 -16.70 1.02
C LEU A 38 0.85 -16.54 2.07
N PHE A 39 -0.40 -16.75 1.65
CA PHE A 39 -1.59 -16.71 2.48
C PHE A 39 -2.22 -18.10 2.54
N SER A 40 -2.07 -18.79 3.66
CA SER A 40 -2.83 -20.02 3.94
C SER A 40 -4.28 -19.71 4.36
N SER A 41 -4.55 -18.48 4.82
CA SER A 41 -5.86 -18.11 5.37
C SER A 41 -6.07 -16.60 5.36
N SER A 42 -7.35 -16.17 5.38
CA SER A 42 -7.75 -14.76 5.50
C SER A 42 -7.82 -14.23 6.95
N LYS A 43 -7.38 -15.04 7.92
CA LYS A 43 -7.43 -14.69 9.34
C LYS A 43 -6.18 -13.94 9.77
N ARG A 44 -6.36 -12.93 10.65
CA ARG A 44 -5.29 -12.04 11.13
C ARG A 44 -4.07 -12.77 11.71
N LYS A 45 -4.30 -13.94 12.33
CA LYS A 45 -3.32 -14.77 13.02
C LYS A 45 -2.36 -15.50 12.07
N ASP A 46 -2.79 -15.78 10.85
CA ASP A 46 -2.03 -16.62 9.89
C ASP A 46 -1.11 -15.77 8.99
N TYR A 47 -1.14 -14.45 9.14
CA TYR A 47 -0.44 -13.51 8.28
C TYR A 47 0.99 -13.18 8.71
N GLY A 48 1.60 -13.94 9.62
CA GLY A 48 2.86 -13.59 10.30
C GLY A 48 3.99 -13.13 9.36
N THR A 49 4.40 -13.99 8.43
CA THR A 49 5.48 -13.71 7.47
C THR A 49 5.12 -12.62 6.47
N VAL A 50 3.86 -12.55 6.03
CA VAL A 50 3.41 -11.52 5.08
C VAL A 50 3.45 -10.13 5.71
N TRP A 51 3.00 -9.96 6.95
CA TRP A 51 3.10 -8.66 7.64
C TRP A 51 4.53 -8.19 7.76
N GLU A 52 5.48 -9.11 7.97
CA GLU A 52 6.90 -8.81 8.03
C GLU A 52 7.42 -8.33 6.68
N THR A 53 7.13 -9.06 5.60
CA THR A 53 7.50 -8.65 4.24
C THR A 53 6.92 -7.28 3.87
N ILE A 54 5.64 -7.05 4.17
CA ILE A 54 4.98 -5.77 3.88
C ILE A 54 5.55 -4.64 4.74
N PHE A 55 5.84 -4.92 6.01
CA PHE A 55 6.44 -3.96 6.92
C PHE A 55 7.81 -3.51 6.40
N LEU A 56 8.68 -4.46 6.02
CA LEU A 56 10.00 -4.15 5.44
C LEU A 56 9.86 -3.29 4.18
N LYS A 57 8.93 -3.64 3.28
CA LYS A 57 8.65 -2.83 2.08
C LYS A 57 8.16 -1.41 2.40
N CYS A 58 7.38 -1.23 3.47
CA CYS A 58 6.93 0.10 3.89
C CYS A 58 8.10 0.93 4.43
N VAL A 59 8.97 0.32 5.24
CA VAL A 59 10.18 0.97 5.78
C VAL A 59 11.13 1.36 4.65
N GLU A 60 11.35 0.48 3.67
CA GLU A 60 12.21 0.72 2.51
C GLU A 60 11.65 1.82 1.60
N ALA A 61 10.36 1.76 1.25
CA ALA A 61 9.74 2.72 0.35
C ALA A 61 9.59 4.12 1.00
N TRP A 62 9.42 4.18 2.33
CA TRP A 62 9.17 5.42 3.03
C TRP A 62 9.90 5.47 4.39
N PRO A 63 11.23 5.62 4.39
CA PRO A 63 12.05 5.54 5.61
C PRO A 63 11.83 6.70 6.58
N ARG A 64 11.22 7.80 6.12
CA ARG A 64 10.98 9.01 6.93
C ARG A 64 9.87 8.84 7.98
N TYR A 65 9.12 7.73 7.95
CA TYR A 65 8.00 7.50 8.87
C TYR A 65 8.30 6.41 9.91
N LEU A 66 7.73 6.57 11.10
CA LEU A 66 7.78 5.59 12.18
C LEU A 66 6.79 4.45 11.93
N TRP A 67 7.17 3.48 11.10
CA TRP A 67 6.32 2.34 10.77
C TRP A 67 6.02 1.46 11.98
N ASN A 68 4.76 1.01 12.09
CA ASN A 68 4.32 0.03 13.06
C ASN A 68 3.46 -1.02 12.33
N LYS A 69 3.77 -2.31 12.52
CA LYS A 69 3.01 -3.44 11.97
C LYS A 69 1.50 -3.34 12.27
N GLU A 70 1.13 -2.85 13.45
CA GLU A 70 -0.28 -2.66 13.83
C GLU A 70 -0.98 -1.55 13.03
N ALA A 71 -0.28 -0.44 12.77
CA ALA A 71 -0.83 0.65 11.97
C ALA A 71 -1.09 0.21 10.52
N ILE A 72 -0.15 -0.56 9.93
CA ILE A 72 -0.31 -1.19 8.60
C ILE A 72 -1.51 -2.14 8.62
N ALA A 73 -1.67 -2.95 9.68
CA ALA A 73 -2.77 -3.89 9.81
C ALA A 73 -4.14 -3.23 9.91
N ASN A 74 -4.25 -2.19 10.74
CA ASN A 74 -5.48 -1.43 10.89
C ASN A 74 -5.82 -0.70 9.57
N LYS A 75 -4.83 -0.16 8.88
CA LYS A 75 -5.04 0.47 7.57
C LYS A 75 -5.49 -0.53 6.52
N TYR A 76 -4.86 -1.70 6.45
CA TYR A 76 -5.29 -2.77 5.54
C TYR A 76 -6.74 -3.18 5.81
N ASN A 77 -7.07 -3.49 7.06
CA ASN A 77 -8.41 -3.96 7.45
C ASN A 77 -9.51 -2.92 7.16
N SER A 78 -9.23 -1.64 7.41
CA SER A 78 -10.18 -0.56 7.14
C SER A 78 -10.41 -0.28 5.65
N LYS A 79 -9.44 -0.61 4.78
CA LYS A 79 -9.49 -0.27 3.35
C LYS A 79 -9.66 -1.47 2.42
N ARG A 80 -9.39 -2.70 2.85
CA ARG A 80 -9.46 -3.91 2.01
C ARG A 80 -10.82 -4.10 1.34
N LYS A 81 -11.93 -3.92 2.07
CA LYS A 81 -13.29 -4.10 1.52
C LYS A 81 -13.56 -3.08 0.41
N ARG A 82 -13.21 -1.82 0.64
CA ARG A 82 -13.37 -0.73 -0.33
C ARG A 82 -12.47 -0.93 -1.55
N PHE A 83 -11.23 -1.40 -1.35
CA PHE A 83 -10.31 -1.70 -2.44
C PHE A 83 -10.80 -2.86 -3.30
N VAL A 84 -11.31 -3.94 -2.69
CA VAL A 84 -11.91 -5.08 -3.41
C VAL A 84 -13.12 -4.61 -4.21
N MET A 85 -14.03 -3.85 -3.59
CA MET A 85 -15.21 -3.31 -4.30
C MET A 85 -14.82 -2.45 -5.50
N TRP A 86 -13.86 -1.53 -5.32
CA TRP A 86 -13.35 -0.70 -6.42
C TRP A 86 -12.73 -1.55 -7.54
N LYS A 87 -11.91 -2.56 -7.20
CA LYS A 87 -11.32 -3.47 -8.17
C LYS A 87 -12.40 -4.25 -8.94
N THR A 88 -13.44 -4.73 -8.26
CA THR A 88 -14.56 -5.44 -8.89
C THR A 88 -15.33 -4.52 -9.84
N LEU A 89 -15.55 -3.26 -9.46
CA LEU A 89 -16.20 -2.27 -10.32
C LEU A 89 -15.37 -2.00 -11.59
N LEU A 90 -14.06 -1.82 -11.44
CA LEU A 90 -13.18 -1.65 -12.59
C LEU A 90 -13.24 -2.85 -13.54
N ALA A 91 -13.17 -4.07 -13.00
CA ALA A 91 -13.26 -5.29 -13.79
C ALA A 91 -14.61 -5.40 -14.52
N TYR A 92 -15.72 -5.04 -13.86
CA TYR A 92 -17.05 -5.01 -14.48
C TYR A 92 -17.13 -4.01 -15.64
N LEU A 93 -16.46 -2.87 -15.51
CA LEU A 93 -16.40 -1.84 -16.55
C LEU A 93 -15.40 -2.18 -17.68
N GLY A 94 -14.77 -3.36 -17.66
CA GLY A 94 -13.72 -3.72 -18.62
C GLY A 94 -12.43 -2.87 -18.46
N VAL A 95 -12.29 -2.19 -17.33
CA VAL A 95 -11.14 -1.34 -17.03
C VAL A 95 -10.17 -2.10 -16.12
N SER A 96 -8.91 -2.14 -16.54
CA SER A 96 -7.80 -2.57 -15.71
C SER A 96 -7.04 -1.35 -15.19
N TYR A 97 -6.33 -1.49 -14.07
CA TYR A 97 -5.45 -0.43 -13.58
C TYR A 97 -4.01 -0.87 -13.81
N ASP A 98 -3.28 -0.11 -14.63
CA ASP A 98 -1.84 -0.27 -14.81
C ASP A 98 -1.14 0.34 -13.60
N TRP A 99 -0.57 -0.55 -12.79
CA TRP A 99 0.13 -0.21 -11.56
C TRP A 99 1.54 0.35 -11.79
N ALA A 100 2.13 0.13 -12.95
CA ALA A 100 3.43 0.69 -13.32
C ALA A 100 3.27 2.12 -13.84
N ALA A 101 2.24 2.36 -14.66
CA ALA A 101 1.96 3.66 -15.24
C ALA A 101 1.04 4.56 -14.38
N HIS A 102 0.43 4.02 -13.32
CA HIS A 102 -0.59 4.72 -12.51
C HIS A 102 -1.84 5.15 -13.30
N LEU A 103 -2.18 4.43 -14.37
CA LEU A 103 -3.26 4.77 -15.31
C LEU A 103 -4.38 3.72 -15.31
N LEU A 104 -5.60 4.16 -15.60
CA LEU A 104 -6.71 3.26 -15.94
C LEU A 104 -6.57 2.89 -17.42
N VAL A 105 -6.52 1.59 -17.70
CA VAL A 105 -6.41 1.03 -19.03
C VAL A 105 -7.72 0.31 -19.33
N THR A 106 -8.50 0.85 -20.25
CA THR A 106 -9.65 0.14 -20.82
C THR A 106 -9.11 -1.03 -21.62
N SER A 107 -9.62 -2.24 -21.36
CA SER A 107 -9.47 -3.32 -22.32
C SER A 107 -10.32 -2.94 -23.52
N GLU A 108 -9.72 -2.40 -24.57
CA GLU A 108 -10.39 -2.34 -25.87
C GLU A 108 -10.80 -3.78 -26.20
N ALA A 109 -12.11 -3.99 -26.32
CA ALA A 109 -12.66 -5.26 -26.71
C ALA A 109 -12.27 -5.54 -28.18
N ILE A 110 -11.93 -6.80 -28.42
CA ILE A 110 -11.85 -7.45 -29.74
C ILE A 110 -13.07 -7.08 -30.59
#